data_AF-A0A3A5IJG7-F1
#
_entry.id   AF-A0A3A5IJG7-F1
#
_cell.length_a   1.000
_cell.length_b   1.000
_cell.length_c   1.000
_cell.angle_alpha   90.00
_cell.angle_beta   90.00
_cell.angle_gamma   90.00
#
_symmetry.space_group_name_H-M   'P 1'
#
loop_
_entity.id
_entity.type
_entity.pdbx_description
1 polymer ?
#
loop_
_entity_poly.entity_id
_entity_poly.type
_entity_poly.pdbx_seq_one_letter_code
_entity_poly.pdbx_strand_id
1 'polypeptide(L)'
;MRKCGACGHTNEADGVFCSKCGTSLDTQSSRTTGREEANSKRGNSSKKKIPLLLASVAILLIILFTGYQMLNKKYSEEAVIEQFKTALSKKTKML
;
A
#
# COMPACT_ATOMS: atom_id res chain seq x y z
N MET A 1 3.37 25.73 22.11
CA MET A 1 4.25 24.70 21.52
C MET A 1 4.25 23.43 22.38
N ARG A 2 4.10 22.25 21.76
CA ARG A 2 3.94 20.93 22.40
C ARG A 2 4.95 19.94 21.83
N LYS A 3 5.54 19.08 22.65
CA LYS A 3 6.51 18.08 22.18
C LYS A 3 5.79 16.79 21.80
N CYS A 4 6.12 16.24 20.65
CA CYS A 4 5.60 14.95 20.20
C CYS A 4 6.18 13.82 21.06
N GLY A 5 5.33 13.01 21.69
CA GLY A 5 5.77 11.86 22.49
C GLY A 5 6.40 10.73 21.67
N ALA A 6 6.15 10.67 20.35
CA ALA A 6 6.69 9.61 19.49
C ALA A 6 8.06 9.95 18.89
N CYS A 7 8.28 11.19 18.44
CA CYS A 7 9.53 11.56 17.75
C CYS A 7 10.29 12.74 18.39
N GLY A 8 9.75 13.34 19.45
CA GLY A 8 10.37 14.45 20.15
C GLY A 8 10.31 15.81 19.44
N HIS A 9 9.66 15.91 18.28
CA HIS A 9 9.53 17.18 17.55
C HIS A 9 8.61 18.16 18.28
N THR A 10 8.97 19.45 18.30
CA THR A 10 8.15 20.53 18.86
C THR A 10 7.16 21.00 17.80
N ASN A 11 5.88 20.84 18.09
CA ASN A 11 4.77 21.24 17.23
C ASN A 11 4.04 22.46 17.82
N GLU A 12 3.25 23.12 16.99
CA GLU A 12 2.29 24.14 17.43
C GLU A 12 1.29 23.58 18.44
N ALA A 13 0.75 24.43 19.32
CA ALA A 13 -0.16 24.00 20.39
C ALA A 13 -1.44 23.35 19.82
N ASP A 14 -1.92 23.86 18.68
CA ASP A 14 -3.23 23.54 18.12
C ASP A 14 -3.17 22.45 17.03
N GLY A 15 -1.97 21.98 16.69
CA GLY A 15 -1.79 21.01 15.61
C GLY A 15 -2.29 19.62 16.02
N VAL A 16 -3.31 19.08 15.35
CA VAL A 16 -3.89 17.75 15.65
C VAL A 16 -2.88 16.60 15.43
N PHE A 17 -1.96 16.78 14.48
CA PHE A 17 -0.93 15.79 14.12
C PHE A 17 0.47 16.41 14.16
N CYS A 18 1.47 15.57 14.41
CA CYS A 18 2.87 15.98 14.35
C CYS A 18 3.27 16.28 12.90
N SER A 19 3.74 17.50 12.63
CA SER A 19 4.21 17.95 11.31
C SER A 19 5.40 17.17 10.78
N LYS A 20 6.18 16.53 11.68
CA LYS A 20 7.37 15.75 11.32
C LYS A 20 7.09 14.27 11.10
N CYS A 21 6.28 13.63 11.95
CA CYS A 21 6.10 12.18 11.94
C CYS A 21 4.66 11.72 11.74
N GLY A 22 3.69 12.63 11.66
CA GLY A 22 2.27 12.32 11.43
C GLY A 22 1.54 11.71 12.63
N THR A 23 2.21 11.45 13.76
CA THR A 23 1.56 10.91 14.96
C THR A 23 0.50 11.89 15.47
N SER A 24 -0.70 11.38 15.77
CA SER A 24 -1.74 12.18 16.43
C SER A 24 -1.22 12.69 17.76
N LEU A 25 -1.37 13.99 17.97
CA LEU A 25 -0.98 14.64 19.21
C LEU A 25 -2.17 14.75 20.18
N ASP A 26 -3.33 14.24 19.78
CA ASP A 26 -4.56 14.24 20.57
C ASP A 26 -4.47 13.17 21.68
N THR A 27 -3.87 13.55 22.80
CA THR A 27 -3.70 12.65 23.96
C THR A 27 -3.73 13.45 25.25
N GLN A 28 -4.81 14.20 25.49
CA GLN A 28 -5.15 14.71 26.82
C GLN A 28 -6.66 14.80 27.03
N SER A 29 -7.34 13.65 27.06
CA SER A 29 -8.47 13.40 27.97
C SER A 29 -8.93 11.96 27.78
N SER A 30 -8.32 11.01 28.50
CA SER A 30 -8.94 9.74 28.93
C SER A 30 -7.89 8.70 29.34
N ARG A 31 -6.97 9.05 30.24
CA ARG A 31 -6.45 8.06 31.20
C ARG A 31 -6.25 8.71 32.56
N THR A 32 -7.22 8.47 33.44
CA THR A 32 -7.13 8.20 34.90
C THR A 32 -8.54 8.48 35.43
N THR A 33 -9.37 7.50 35.79
CA THR A 33 -9.36 6.83 37.10
C THR A 33 -10.02 5.44 37.08
N GLY A 34 -9.41 4.45 37.75
CA GLY A 34 -10.10 3.50 38.66
C GLY A 34 -10.80 2.25 38.09
N ARG A 35 -10.04 1.14 38.04
CA ARG A 35 -10.32 -0.23 38.58
C ARG A 35 -11.75 -0.85 38.54
N GLU A 36 -11.83 -2.03 37.89
CA GLU A 36 -12.56 -3.31 38.19
C GLU A 36 -13.94 -3.21 38.91
N GLU A 37 -15.05 -3.86 38.54
CA GLU A 37 -15.45 -4.95 37.65
C GLU A 37 -16.99 -4.91 37.62
N ALA A 38 -17.64 -5.06 36.46
CA ALA A 38 -18.87 -5.85 36.27
C ALA A 38 -19.47 -5.62 34.87
N ASN A 39 -19.35 -6.66 34.06
CA ASN A 39 -20.46 -7.25 33.30
C ASN A 39 -21.09 -6.47 32.13
N SER A 40 -20.93 -7.11 30.96
CA SER A 40 -21.89 -7.23 29.85
C SER A 40 -21.79 -6.30 28.64
N LYS A 41 -21.40 -6.97 27.53
CA LYS A 41 -21.86 -6.80 26.14
C LYS A 41 -21.32 -5.62 25.33
N ARG A 42 -20.23 -5.89 24.59
CA ARG A 42 -20.01 -5.59 23.16
C ARG A 42 -18.62 -6.18 22.81
N GLY A 43 -18.50 -7.23 22.02
CA GLY A 43 -18.84 -7.21 20.60
C GLY A 43 -17.76 -6.45 19.83
N ASN A 44 -16.67 -7.12 19.46
CA ASN A 44 -16.14 -7.19 18.10
C ASN A 44 -14.74 -7.82 18.13
N SER A 45 -14.53 -8.76 17.22
CA SER A 45 -13.36 -9.61 17.08
C SER A 45 -12.05 -8.81 17.06
N SER A 46 -11.13 -9.20 17.93
CA SER A 46 -9.70 -8.85 17.88
C SER A 46 -9.04 -9.48 16.64
N LYS A 47 -9.47 -9.06 15.45
CA LYS A 47 -8.74 -9.34 14.22
C LYS A 47 -7.58 -8.36 14.21
N LYS A 48 -6.41 -8.90 14.56
CA LYS A 48 -5.08 -8.32 14.32
C LYS A 48 -5.09 -7.57 12.98
N LYS A 49 -5.08 -6.23 13.02
CA LYS A 49 -5.03 -5.40 11.82
C LYS A 49 -3.81 -4.49 11.93
N ILE A 50 -2.68 -5.00 11.41
CA ILE A 50 -1.51 -4.34 10.78
C ILE A 50 -0.48 -5.48 10.68
N PRO A 51 -0.13 -5.93 9.46
CA PRO A 51 0.67 -5.13 8.53
C PRO A 51 0.12 -5.16 7.09
N LEU A 52 -0.97 -4.44 6.84
CA LEU A 52 -1.58 -4.40 5.50
C LEU A 52 -0.78 -3.53 4.49
N LEU A 53 0.01 -2.57 4.99
CA LEU A 53 0.77 -1.65 4.13
C LEU A 53 2.02 -2.29 3.52
N LEU A 54 2.79 -3.09 4.28
CA LEU A 54 3.95 -3.83 3.74
C LEU A 54 3.53 -4.91 2.74
N ALA A 55 2.39 -5.58 2.99
CA ALA A 55 1.82 -6.55 2.06
C ALA A 55 1.40 -5.88 0.74
N SER A 56 0.82 -4.68 0.79
CA SER A 56 0.40 -3.96 -0.43
C SER A 56 1.57 -3.63 -1.36
N VAL A 57 2.71 -3.19 -0.80
CA VAL A 57 3.91 -2.87 -1.57
C VAL A 57 4.53 -4.14 -2.14
N ALA A 58 4.63 -5.21 -1.36
CA ALA A 58 5.12 -6.49 -1.84
C ALA A 58 4.24 -7.06 -2.97
N ILE A 59 2.92 -6.97 -2.85
CA ILE A 59 1.96 -7.40 -3.88
C ILE A 59 2.14 -6.57 -5.17
N LEU A 60 2.28 -5.24 -5.07
CA LEU A 60 2.53 -4.37 -6.22
C LEU A 60 3.85 -4.71 -6.93
N LEU A 61 4.92 -4.96 -6.18
CA LEU A 61 6.21 -5.37 -6.74
C LEU A 61 6.11 -6.74 -7.44
N ILE A 62 5.38 -7.69 -6.86
CA ILE A 62 5.16 -9.01 -7.47
C ILE A 62 4.36 -8.87 -8.77
N ILE A 63 3.31 -8.05 -8.81
CA ILE A 63 2.51 -7.80 -10.03
C ILE A 63 3.37 -7.14 -11.11
N LEU A 64 4.18 -6.14 -10.78
CA LEU A 64 5.10 -5.50 -11.73
C LEU A 64 6.14 -6.48 -12.26
N PHE A 65 6.75 -7.28 -11.38
CA PHE A 65 7.78 -8.26 -11.77
C PHE A 65 7.20 -9.39 -12.64
N THR A 66 6.04 -9.94 -12.27
CA THR A 66 5.35 -10.96 -13.06
C THR A 66 4.84 -10.42 -14.39
N GLY A 67 4.30 -9.19 -14.41
CA GLY A 67 3.92 -8.50 -15.64
C GLY A 67 5.11 -8.29 -16.57
N TYR A 68 6.26 -7.86 -16.04
CA TYR A 68 7.51 -7.73 -16.80
C TYR A 68 7.99 -9.08 -17.37
N GLN A 69 7.99 -10.14 -16.56
CA GLN A 69 8.31 -11.50 -17.01
C GLN A 69 7.36 -12.00 -18.10
N MET A 70 6.06 -11.74 -17.95
CA MET A 70 5.04 -12.13 -18.93
C MET A 70 5.17 -11.33 -20.23
N LEU A 71 5.45 -10.02 -20.14
CA LEU A 71 5.73 -9.17 -21.29
C LEU A 71 6.95 -9.69 -22.03
N ASN A 72 8.07 -9.95 -21.37
CA ASN A 72 9.25 -10.48 -22.04
C ASN A 72 8.99 -11.84 -22.70
N LYS A 73 8.13 -12.69 -22.12
CA LYS A 73 7.76 -13.99 -22.71
C LYS A 73 6.78 -13.87 -23.89
N LYS A 74 5.85 -12.90 -23.86
CA LYS A 74 4.83 -12.66 -24.91
C LYS A 74 5.34 -11.75 -26.04
N TYR A 75 6.23 -10.81 -25.73
CA TYR A 75 6.99 -9.95 -26.65
C TYR A 75 8.31 -10.61 -27.07
N SER A 76 8.37 -11.94 -27.06
CA SER A 76 9.41 -12.66 -27.80
C SER A 76 9.25 -12.27 -29.27
N GLU A 77 10.33 -11.77 -29.87
CA GLU A 77 10.41 -11.14 -31.20
C GLU A 77 9.69 -11.92 -32.31
N GLU A 78 9.47 -13.22 -32.11
CA GLU A 78 8.86 -14.16 -33.05
C GLU A 78 7.42 -13.82 -33.45
N ALA A 79 6.57 -13.36 -32.52
CA ALA A 79 5.16 -13.08 -32.82
C ALA A 79 4.97 -11.79 -33.66
N VAL A 80 5.82 -10.78 -33.43
CA VAL A 80 5.84 -9.53 -34.22
C VAL A 80 6.41 -9.83 -35.61
N ILE A 81 7.47 -10.64 -35.68
CA ILE A 81 8.07 -11.07 -36.94
C ILE A 81 7.07 -11.89 -37.76
N GLU A 82 6.24 -12.75 -37.16
CA GLU A 82 5.24 -13.52 -37.90
C GLU A 82 4.11 -12.64 -38.47
N GLN A 83 3.63 -11.65 -37.70
CA GLN A 83 2.63 -10.69 -38.20
C GLN A 83 3.20 -9.89 -39.39
N PHE A 84 4.45 -9.44 -39.29
CA PHE A 84 5.14 -8.77 -40.38
C PHE A 84 5.36 -9.68 -41.59
N LYS A 85 5.84 -10.93 -41.40
CA LYS A 85 6.03 -11.91 -42.47
C LYS A 85 4.72 -12.26 -43.17
N THR A 86 3.63 -12.40 -42.41
CA THR A 86 2.30 -12.70 -42.96
C THR A 86 1.77 -11.53 -43.78
N ALA A 87 1.94 -10.30 -43.30
CA ALA A 87 1.57 -9.10 -44.05
C ALA A 87 2.37 -8.95 -45.35
N LEU A 88 3.69 -9.21 -45.32
CA LEU A 88 4.55 -9.20 -46.51
C LEU A 88 4.18 -10.31 -47.52
N SER A 89 4.00 -11.55 -47.05
CA SER A 89 3.63 -12.69 -47.90
C SER A 89 2.28 -12.50 -48.59
N LYS A 90 1.29 -11.95 -47.88
CA LYS A 90 -0.02 -11.61 -48.46
C LYS A 90 0.10 -10.57 -49.58
N LYS A 91 0.94 -9.55 -49.40
CA LYS A 91 1.17 -8.52 -50.42
C LYS A 91 1.85 -9.08 -51.67
N THR A 92 2.82 -9.98 -51.50
CA THR A 92 3.50 -10.64 -52.63
C THR A 92 2.58 -11.61 -53.39
N LYS A 93 1.62 -12.26 -52.71
CA LYS A 93 0.63 -13.13 -53.36
C LYS A 93 -0.47 -12.38 -54.14
N MET A 94 -0.54 -11.05 -54.02
CA MET A 94 -1.54 -10.21 -54.71
C MET A 94 -0.96 -9.42 -55.89
N LEU A 95 0.32 -9.62 -56.22
CA LEU A 95 1.00 -9.13 -57.42
C LEU A 95 1.25 -10.30 -58.37
#